data_AF-A0A3D0CZJ3-F1
#
_entry.id   AF-A0A3D0CZJ3-F1
#
_cell.length_a   1.000
_cell.length_b   1.000
_cell.length_c   1.000
_cell.angle_alpha   90.00
_cell.angle_beta   90.00
_cell.angle_gamma   90.00
#
_symmetry.space_group_name_H-M   'P 1'
#
loop_
_entity.id
_entity.type
_entity.pdbx_description
1 polymer ?
#
loop_
_entity_poly.entity_id
_entity_poly.type
_entity_poly.pdbx_seq_one_letter_code
_entity_poly.pdbx_strand_id
1 'polypeptide(L)'
;MTGATYFTRTPLGKAYITVNRNGSNEPFEVFASVGKAGSDTAAVSEAIGRLISLVLRLPSTLSPTERLEEVVEQLAGIGGGRHLGFGAHRILSLPDAIAQVLLEDLQFHQKTAEAAPEPAEVQARQLDLLSGTLNADLCPECGHASLVNEEGCRKCYSCAYSEC
;
A
#
# COMPACT_ATOMS: atom_id res chain seq x y z
N MET A 1 -12.07 -18.36 11.85
CA MET A 1 -11.69 -16.94 11.69
C MET A 1 -10.19 -16.88 11.72
N THR A 2 -9.59 -16.22 10.73
CA THR A 2 -8.15 -16.02 10.64
C THR A 2 -7.89 -14.52 10.59
N GLY A 3 -6.78 -14.08 11.20
CA GLY A 3 -6.38 -12.68 11.22
C GLY A 3 -4.94 -12.56 10.75
N ALA A 4 -4.69 -11.65 9.81
CA ALA A 4 -3.36 -11.32 9.31
C ALA A 4 -3.03 -9.87 9.67
N THR A 5 -1.86 -9.66 10.30
CA THR A 5 -1.38 -8.32 10.67
C THR A 5 -0.19 -7.95 9.81
N TYR A 6 -0.36 -6.87 9.07
CA TYR A 6 0.63 -6.26 8.19
C TYR A 6 1.26 -5.06 8.89
N PHE A 7 2.51 -4.78 8.54
CA PHE A 7 3.19 -3.57 8.98
C PHE A 7 3.67 -2.78 7.77
N THR A 8 3.53 -1.47 7.85
CA THR A 8 4.07 -0.56 6.83
C THR A 8 4.55 0.74 7.44
N ARG A 9 5.50 1.41 6.79
CA ARG A 9 6.00 2.72 7.23
C ARG A 9 5.22 3.81 6.53
N THR A 10 4.64 4.72 7.29
CA THR A 10 3.92 5.88 6.77
C THR A 10 4.63 7.16 7.19
N PRO A 11 4.31 8.31 6.56
CA PRO A 11 4.80 9.61 7.01
C PRO A 11 4.46 9.95 8.48
N LEU A 12 3.44 9.29 9.05
CA LEU A 12 2.98 9.48 10.44
C LEU A 12 3.58 8.46 11.43
N GLY A 13 4.43 7.55 10.94
CA GLY A 13 5.05 6.49 11.74
C GLY A 13 4.74 5.09 11.24
N LYS A 14 5.09 4.09 12.05
CA LYS A 14 4.82 2.68 11.73
C LYS A 14 3.32 2.41 11.91
N ALA A 15 2.70 1.93 10.84
CA ALA A 15 1.31 1.50 10.83
C ALA A 15 1.23 -0.01 11.00
N TYR A 16 0.29 -0.44 11.84
CA TYR A 16 -0.14 -1.82 11.97
C TYR A 16 -1.55 -1.93 11.46
N ILE A 17 -1.76 -2.78 10.46
CA ILE A 17 -3.06 -3.00 9.84
C ILE A 17 -3.37 -4.48 9.95
N THR A 18 -4.48 -4.82 10.59
CA THR A 18 -4.93 -6.20 10.77
C THR A 18 -6.20 -6.42 9.96
N VAL A 19 -6.21 -7.44 9.11
CA VAL A 19 -7.39 -7.88 8.35
C VAL A 19 -7.85 -9.21 8.91
N ASN A 20 -9.11 -9.26 9.37
CA ASN A 20 -9.75 -10.46 9.86
C ASN A 20 -10.71 -11.01 8.80
N ARG A 21 -10.62 -12.33 8.58
CA ARG A 21 -11.45 -13.06 7.62
C ARG A 21 -12.33 -14.09 8.31
N ASN A 22 -13.53 -14.29 7.75
CA ASN A 22 -14.52 -15.24 8.26
C ASN A 22 -14.17 -16.70 7.87
N GLY A 23 -15.06 -17.66 8.20
CA GLY A 23 -14.84 -19.08 7.84
C GLY A 23 -14.86 -19.37 6.35
N SER A 24 -15.45 -18.48 5.54
CA SER A 24 -15.51 -18.53 4.08
C SER A 24 -14.38 -17.75 3.42
N ASN A 25 -13.36 -17.35 4.19
CA ASN A 25 -12.23 -16.54 3.74
C ASN A 25 -12.61 -15.14 3.23
N GLU A 26 -13.77 -14.59 3.59
CA GLU A 26 -14.15 -13.23 3.23
C GLU A 26 -13.70 -12.22 4.30
N PRO A 27 -13.28 -11.01 3.92
CA PRO A 27 -12.91 -9.97 4.88
C PRO A 27 -14.12 -9.53 5.70
N PHE A 28 -13.94 -9.43 7.00
CA PHE A 28 -15.01 -9.10 7.94
C PHE A 28 -14.69 -7.89 8.83
N GLU A 29 -13.42 -7.67 9.17
CA GLU A 29 -13.02 -6.58 10.05
C GLU A 29 -11.59 -6.13 9.75
N VAL A 30 -11.34 -4.83 9.88
CA VAL A 30 -10.03 -4.20 9.66
C VAL A 30 -9.69 -3.31 10.85
N PHE A 31 -8.52 -3.51 11.43
CA PHE A 31 -7.95 -2.62 12.43
C PHE A 31 -6.78 -1.87 11.84
N ALA A 32 -6.68 -0.57 12.12
CA ALA A 32 -5.53 0.24 11.76
C ALA A 32 -5.07 1.04 12.98
N SER A 33 -3.77 1.01 13.25
CA SER A 33 -3.15 1.72 14.37
C SER A 33 -1.82 2.33 13.95
N VAL A 34 -1.70 3.65 14.13
CA VAL A 34 -0.46 4.41 13.82
C VAL A 34 -0.13 5.37 14.95
N GLY A 35 1.16 5.43 15.30
CA GLY A 35 1.66 6.34 16.32
C GLY A 35 1.48 5.79 17.74
N LYS A 36 1.59 6.67 18.73
CA LYS A 36 1.46 6.31 20.15
C LYS A 36 -0.01 6.27 20.57
N ALA A 37 -0.36 5.39 21.50
CA ALA A 37 -1.69 5.35 22.10
C ALA A 37 -2.07 6.74 22.65
N GLY A 38 -3.32 7.17 22.38
CA GLY A 38 -3.83 8.47 22.80
C GLY A 38 -3.42 9.67 21.93
N SER A 39 -2.68 9.46 20.84
CA SER A 39 -2.40 10.52 19.86
C SER A 39 -3.55 10.73 18.86
N ASP A 40 -3.67 11.93 18.31
CA ASP A 40 -4.64 12.23 17.25
C ASP A 40 -4.47 11.30 16.03
N THR A 41 -3.22 10.98 15.68
CA THR A 41 -2.93 10.03 14.60
C THR A 41 -3.46 8.63 14.89
N ALA A 42 -3.34 8.18 16.14
CA ALA A 42 -3.87 6.88 16.55
C ALA A 42 -5.40 6.88 16.51
N ALA A 43 -6.03 7.95 17.01
CA ALA A 43 -7.49 8.10 17.00
C ALA A 43 -8.05 8.12 15.57
N VAL A 44 -7.43 8.87 14.66
CA VAL A 44 -7.84 8.91 13.25
C VAL A 44 -7.60 7.56 12.56
N SER A 45 -6.46 6.89 12.80
CA SER A 45 -6.22 5.56 12.24
C SER A 45 -7.25 4.53 12.70
N GLU A 46 -7.62 4.56 13.99
CA GLU A 46 -8.64 3.67 14.55
C GLU A 46 -10.01 3.98 13.95
N ALA A 47 -10.35 5.26 13.80
CA ALA A 47 -11.61 5.68 13.19
C ALA A 47 -11.73 5.14 11.74
N ILE A 48 -10.66 5.24 10.94
CA ILE A 48 -10.64 4.68 9.57
C ILE A 48 -10.87 3.17 9.61
N GLY A 49 -10.13 2.42 10.43
CA GLY A 49 -10.31 0.96 10.55
C GLY A 49 -11.74 0.58 10.97
N ARG A 50 -12.33 1.31 11.92
CA ARG A 50 -13.72 1.10 12.37
C ARG A 50 -14.74 1.39 11.27
N LEU A 51 -14.52 2.41 10.45
CA LEU A 51 -15.39 2.73 9.31
C LEU A 51 -15.31 1.66 8.23
N ILE A 52 -14.10 1.20 7.88
CA ILE A 52 -13.92 0.08 6.94
C ILE A 52 -14.64 -1.17 7.47
N SER A 53 -14.43 -1.51 8.75
CA SER A 53 -15.09 -2.63 9.41
C SER A 53 -16.63 -2.50 9.45
N LEU A 54 -17.15 -1.27 9.50
CA LEU A 54 -18.58 -1.03 9.40
C LEU A 54 -19.07 -1.34 7.97
N VAL A 55 -18.38 -0.82 6.95
CA VAL A 55 -18.71 -1.05 5.53
C VAL A 55 -18.76 -2.54 5.21
N LEU A 56 -17.83 -3.35 5.73
CA LEU A 56 -17.79 -4.81 5.53
C LEU A 56 -18.94 -5.57 6.20
N ARG A 57 -19.52 -5.03 7.28
CA ARG A 57 -20.59 -5.67 8.05
C ARG A 57 -21.99 -5.24 7.66
N LEU A 58 -22.14 -4.09 7.02
CA LEU A 58 -23.44 -3.62 6.56
C LEU A 58 -24.05 -4.57 5.51
N PRO A 59 -25.37 -4.75 5.48
CA PRO A 59 -26.02 -5.45 4.37
C PRO A 59 -25.75 -4.72 3.06
N SER A 60 -25.34 -5.46 2.03
CA SER A 60 -25.03 -4.92 0.71
C SER A 60 -25.32 -5.96 -0.36
N THR A 61 -25.57 -5.49 -1.60
CA THR A 61 -25.60 -6.35 -2.78
C THR A 61 -24.21 -6.81 -3.20
N LEU A 62 -23.17 -6.08 -2.77
CA LEU A 62 -21.77 -6.41 -2.99
C LEU A 62 -21.28 -7.37 -1.91
N SER A 63 -20.48 -8.36 -2.31
CA SER A 63 -19.75 -9.24 -1.40
C SER A 63 -18.80 -8.43 -0.49
N PRO A 64 -18.38 -8.96 0.66
CA PRO A 64 -17.39 -8.28 1.51
C PRO A 64 -16.07 -8.01 0.77
N THR A 65 -15.66 -8.89 -0.13
CA THR A 65 -14.45 -8.73 -0.95
C THR A 65 -14.57 -7.56 -1.91
N GLU A 66 -15.64 -7.49 -2.70
CA GLU A 66 -15.91 -6.36 -3.62
C GLU A 66 -15.99 -5.04 -2.86
N ARG A 67 -16.62 -5.02 -1.68
CA ARG A 67 -16.65 -3.82 -0.82
C ARG A 67 -15.28 -3.40 -0.34
N LEU A 68 -14.38 -4.35 -0.08
CA LEU A 68 -13.01 -4.03 0.30
C LEU A 68 -12.22 -3.47 -0.89
N GLU A 69 -12.47 -3.97 -2.10
CA GLU A 69 -11.91 -3.43 -3.35
C GLU A 69 -12.34 -1.98 -3.58
N GLU A 70 -13.63 -1.66 -3.39
CA GLU A 70 -14.13 -0.28 -3.44
C GLU A 70 -13.44 0.62 -2.40
N VAL A 71 -13.26 0.13 -1.17
CA VAL A 71 -12.51 0.86 -0.13
C VAL A 71 -11.07 1.12 -0.56
N VAL A 72 -10.40 0.13 -1.16
CA VAL A 72 -9.04 0.30 -1.70
C VAL A 72 -9.02 1.39 -2.76
N GLU A 73 -9.96 1.38 -3.71
CA GLU A 73 -10.04 2.37 -4.78
C GLU A 73 -10.24 3.79 -4.24
N GLN A 74 -11.07 3.97 -3.21
CA GLN A 74 -11.30 5.28 -2.61
C GLN A 74 -10.09 5.80 -1.80
N LEU A 75 -9.30 4.92 -1.20
CA LEU A 75 -8.18 5.30 -0.35
C LEU A 75 -6.84 5.41 -1.10
N ALA A 76 -6.68 4.64 -2.18
CA ALA A 76 -5.47 4.61 -2.98
C ALA A 76 -5.19 5.99 -3.60
N GLY A 77 -3.95 6.46 -3.50
CA GLY A 77 -3.57 7.73 -4.08
C GLY A 77 -3.92 8.96 -3.23
N ILE A 78 -4.63 8.82 -2.09
CA ILE A 78 -4.86 9.96 -1.19
C ILE A 78 -3.50 10.44 -0.66
N GLY A 79 -3.11 11.66 -1.04
CA GLY A 79 -1.84 12.27 -0.66
C GLY A 79 -1.94 13.09 0.62
N GLY A 80 -0.81 13.16 1.34
CA GLY A 80 -0.58 14.12 2.42
C GLY A 80 0.56 15.09 2.07
N GLY A 81 0.88 16.01 2.99
CA GLY A 81 1.98 16.96 2.80
C GLY A 81 3.39 16.34 2.83
N ARG A 82 3.50 15.03 3.10
CA ARG A 82 4.75 14.26 3.11
C ARG A 82 4.48 12.89 2.54
N HIS A 83 5.41 12.35 1.76
CA HIS A 83 5.39 10.98 1.26
C HIS A 83 6.61 10.21 1.80
N LEU A 84 6.54 8.88 1.76
CA LEU A 84 7.62 7.99 2.18
C LEU A 84 7.89 6.95 1.09
N GLY A 85 9.16 6.72 0.78
CA GLY A 85 9.55 5.76 -0.27
C GLY A 85 9.50 6.37 -1.69
N PHE A 86 9.75 5.53 -2.68
CA PHE A 86 9.90 5.93 -4.08
C PHE A 86 9.26 4.89 -5.02
N GLY A 87 8.92 5.33 -6.24
CA GLY A 87 8.38 4.45 -7.27
C GLY A 87 7.05 3.80 -6.89
N ALA A 88 6.85 2.54 -7.27
CA ALA A 88 5.63 1.78 -7.03
C ALA A 88 5.36 1.45 -5.55
N HIS A 89 6.37 1.57 -4.68
CA HIS A 89 6.25 1.34 -3.24
C HIS A 89 6.20 2.64 -2.43
N ARG A 90 5.92 3.77 -3.09
CA ARG A 90 5.75 5.06 -2.40
C ARG A 90 4.43 5.06 -1.64
N ILE A 91 4.47 5.58 -0.42
CA ILE A 91 3.31 5.76 0.44
C ILE A 91 3.07 7.26 0.59
N LEU A 92 1.94 7.73 0.07
CA LEU A 92 1.61 9.14 -0.01
C LEU A 92 1.01 9.69 1.29
N SER A 93 0.36 8.82 2.08
CA SER A 93 -0.26 9.17 3.36
C SER A 93 -0.65 7.91 4.15
N LEU A 94 -1.32 8.09 5.29
CA LEU A 94 -1.93 6.99 6.04
C LEU A 94 -3.01 6.22 5.24
N PRO A 95 -4.06 6.85 4.70
CA PRO A 95 -5.08 6.13 3.94
C PRO A 95 -4.51 5.40 2.72
N ASP A 96 -3.56 6.00 2.02
CA ASP A 96 -2.87 5.33 0.90
C ASP A 96 -2.09 4.08 1.37
N ALA A 97 -1.44 4.15 2.53
CA ALA A 97 -0.78 2.98 3.13
C ALA A 97 -1.77 1.86 3.49
N ILE A 98 -2.96 2.22 3.99
CA ILE A 98 -4.03 1.26 4.27
C ILE A 98 -4.49 0.61 2.97
N ALA A 99 -4.73 1.39 1.91
CA ALA A 99 -5.13 0.89 0.60
C ALA A 99 -4.14 -0.13 0.04
N GLN A 100 -2.84 0.18 0.07
CA GLN A 100 -1.79 -0.72 -0.43
C GLN A 100 -1.75 -2.05 0.33
N VAL A 101 -1.89 -2.01 1.66
CA VAL A 101 -1.92 -3.23 2.49
C VAL A 101 -3.18 -4.06 2.22
N LEU A 102 -4.34 -3.42 2.10
CA LEU A 102 -5.60 -4.13 1.81
C LEU A 102 -5.55 -4.77 0.41
N LEU A 103 -4.96 -4.09 -0.57
CA LEU A 103 -4.73 -4.64 -1.90
C LEU A 103 -3.80 -5.86 -1.85
N GLU A 104 -2.72 -5.80 -1.08
CA GLU A 104 -1.80 -6.92 -0.87
C GLU A 104 -2.53 -8.13 -0.23
N ASP A 105 -3.34 -7.91 0.79
CA ASP A 105 -4.15 -8.96 1.44
C ASP A 105 -5.15 -9.60 0.47
N LEU A 106 -5.82 -8.80 -0.36
CA LEU A 106 -6.73 -9.28 -1.40
C LEU A 106 -5.99 -10.17 -2.42
N GLN A 107 -4.85 -9.69 -2.95
CA GLN A 107 -4.06 -10.43 -3.93
C GLN A 107 -3.49 -11.75 -3.38
N PHE A 108 -3.07 -11.76 -2.11
CA PHE A 108 -2.59 -12.97 -1.46
C PHE A 108 -3.67 -14.05 -1.38
N HIS A 109 -4.90 -13.66 -1.02
CA HIS A 109 -6.01 -14.61 -0.87
C HIS A 109 -6.67 -15.01 -2.20
N GLN A 110 -6.61 -14.17 -3.24
CA GLN A 110 -7.01 -14.57 -4.60
C GLN A 110 -6.08 -15.68 -5.14
N LYS A 111 -4.76 -15.49 -5.04
CA LYS A 111 -3.77 -16.51 -5.46
C LYS A 111 -3.90 -17.82 -4.69
N THR A 112 -4.24 -17.75 -3.41
CA THR A 112 -4.42 -18.95 -2.57
C THR A 112 -5.70 -19.72 -2.92
N ALA A 113 -6.76 -19.01 -3.34
CA ALA A 113 -8.00 -19.64 -3.81
C ALA A 113 -7.83 -20.36 -5.17
N GLU A 114 -7.03 -19.79 -6.07
CA GLU A 114 -6.69 -20.40 -7.37
C GLU A 114 -5.70 -21.58 -7.24
N ALA A 115 -4.97 -21.69 -6.13
CA ALA A 115 -3.99 -22.75 -5.88
C ALA A 115 -4.58 -24.05 -5.27
N ALA A 116 -5.91 -24.24 -5.30
CA ALA A 116 -6.53 -25.54 -4.99
C ALA A 116 -6.14 -26.59 -6.07
N PRO A 117 -5.87 -27.86 -5.70
CA PRO A 117 -4.91 -28.67 -6.44
C PRO A 117 -5.50 -29.30 -7.71
N GLU A 118 -5.01 -28.88 -8.87
CA GLU A 118 -4.91 -29.76 -10.04
C GLU A 118 -3.51 -30.43 -10.04
N PRO A 119 -3.41 -31.75 -10.28
CA PRO A 119 -2.12 -32.42 -10.30
C PRO A 119 -1.36 -32.20 -11.62
N ALA A 120 -0.02 -32.09 -11.50
CA ALA A 120 1.02 -31.97 -12.54
C ALA A 120 1.25 -30.53 -13.08
N GLU A 121 2.48 -29.99 -13.25
CA GLU A 121 3.85 -30.52 -13.24
C GLU A 121 4.82 -29.34 -12.98
N VAL A 122 5.92 -29.57 -12.25
CA VAL A 122 6.91 -28.56 -11.90
C VAL A 122 7.80 -28.25 -13.11
N GLN A 123 7.72 -27.02 -13.63
CA GLN A 123 8.79 -26.45 -14.46
C GLN A 123 9.37 -25.21 -13.78
N ALA A 124 10.55 -25.42 -13.16
CA ALA A 124 11.39 -24.35 -12.68
C ALA A 124 11.87 -23.49 -13.86
N ARG A 125 11.53 -22.19 -13.83
CA ARG A 125 12.28 -21.17 -14.59
C ARG A 125 12.98 -20.25 -13.60
N GLN A 126 14.27 -20.53 -13.46
CA GLN A 126 15.28 -19.67 -12.87
C GLN A 126 15.33 -18.35 -13.66
N LEU A 127 15.12 -17.21 -12.99
CA LEU A 127 15.47 -15.91 -13.53
C LEU A 127 16.62 -15.35 -12.70
N ASP A 128 17.82 -15.60 -13.22
CA ASP A 128 19.06 -15.03 -12.74
C ASP A 128 19.36 -13.73 -13.50
N LEU A 129 19.84 -12.74 -12.75
CA LEU A 129 20.83 -11.72 -13.15
C LEU A 129 20.39 -10.56 -14.07
N LEU A 130 20.27 -9.38 -13.46
CA LEU A 130 21.14 -8.24 -13.79
C LEU A 130 21.24 -7.26 -12.60
N SER A 131 22.41 -7.32 -11.97
CA SER A 131 22.98 -6.34 -11.05
C SER A 131 23.07 -4.95 -11.70
N GLY A 132 22.82 -3.90 -10.92
CA GLY A 132 23.12 -2.53 -11.34
C GLY A 132 22.52 -1.48 -10.41
N THR A 133 23.13 -1.29 -9.23
CA THR A 133 22.99 -0.07 -8.43
C THR A 133 23.39 1.15 -9.26
N LEU A 134 22.43 1.75 -9.95
CA LEU A 134 22.56 3.08 -10.54
C LEU A 134 21.78 4.05 -9.65
N ASN A 135 22.46 4.55 -8.62
CA ASN A 135 22.06 5.77 -7.91
C ASN A 135 22.28 6.96 -8.85
N ALA A 136 21.47 7.08 -9.90
CA ALA A 136 21.44 8.26 -10.75
C ALA A 136 20.17 9.04 -10.38
N ASP A 137 20.32 10.29 -9.95
CA ASP A 137 19.20 11.18 -9.65
C ASP A 137 18.40 11.43 -10.95
N LEU A 138 17.21 10.81 -11.05
CA LEU A 138 16.28 10.99 -12.16
C LEU A 138 15.36 12.19 -11.90
N CYS A 139 15.12 13.00 -12.93
CA CYS A 139 14.21 14.14 -12.83
C CYS A 139 12.74 13.69 -12.64
N PRO A 140 11.99 14.29 -11.70
CA PRO A 140 10.61 13.90 -11.42
C PRO A 140 9.60 14.28 -12.52
N GLU A 141 9.91 15.25 -13.38
CA GLU A 141 9.02 15.61 -14.50
C GLU A 141 9.27 14.78 -15.76
N CYS A 142 10.53 14.57 -16.14
CA CYS A 142 10.86 13.98 -17.44
C CYS A 142 11.60 12.63 -17.38
N GLY A 143 11.94 12.15 -16.18
CA GLY A 143 12.60 10.85 -15.99
C GLY A 143 14.04 10.75 -16.53
N HIS A 144 14.64 11.84 -17.00
CA HIS A 144 16.05 11.82 -17.44
C HIS A 144 17.01 11.84 -16.24
N ALA A 145 18.14 11.12 -16.37
CA ALA A 145 19.26 11.11 -15.42
C ALA A 145 20.12 12.38 -15.55
N SER A 146 19.47 13.54 -15.53
CA SER A 146 20.10 14.86 -15.72
C SER A 146 19.70 15.83 -14.61
N LEU A 147 19.32 15.29 -13.44
CA LEU A 147 19.00 16.05 -12.25
C LEU A 147 20.28 16.28 -11.44
N VAL A 148 20.60 17.54 -11.14
CA VAL A 148 21.81 17.97 -10.44
C VAL A 148 21.43 18.86 -9.26
N ASN A 149 22.12 18.70 -8.14
CA ASN A 149 21.99 19.58 -6.97
C ASN A 149 23.02 20.72 -7.05
N GLU A 150 22.54 21.95 -7.20
CA GLU A 150 23.36 23.16 -7.20
C GLU A 150 22.73 24.22 -6.31
N GLU A 151 23.52 24.84 -5.44
CA GLU A 151 23.10 25.95 -4.58
C GLU A 151 21.91 25.64 -3.64
N GLY A 152 21.71 24.36 -3.29
CA GLY A 152 20.59 23.92 -2.45
C GLY A 152 19.29 23.64 -3.23
N CYS A 153 19.32 23.75 -4.56
CA CYS A 153 18.20 23.44 -5.43
C CYS A 153 18.50 22.23 -6.33
N ARG A 154 17.48 21.43 -6.63
CA ARG A 154 17.52 20.35 -7.63
C ARG A 154 17.13 20.92 -8.99
N LYS A 155 18.03 20.89 -9.97
CA LYS A 155 17.80 21.39 -11.34
C LYS A 155 17.94 20.26 -12.35
N CYS A 156 17.03 20.17 -13.32
CA CYS A 156 17.13 19.24 -14.45
C CYS A 156 17.52 19.96 -15.74
N TYR A 157 18.62 19.54 -16.36
CA TYR A 157 19.11 20.12 -17.61
C TYR A 157 18.34 19.67 -18.86
N SER A 158 17.48 18.64 -18.76
CA SER A 158 16.72 18.10 -19.90
C SER A 158 15.34 18.72 -20.06
N CYS A 159 14.68 19.13 -18.97
CA CYS A 159 13.32 19.70 -19.01
C CYS A 159 13.17 21.02 -18.25
N ALA A 160 14.27 21.60 -17.75
CA ALA A 160 14.30 22.85 -16.98
C ALA A 160 13.51 22.84 -15.65
N TYR A 161 13.20 21.65 -15.11
CA TYR A 161 12.63 21.50 -13.75
C TYR A 161 13.59 22.06 -12.70
N SER A 162 13.09 22.82 -11.73
CA SER A 162 13.85 23.34 -10.59
C SER A 162 13.05 23.29 -9.30
N GLU A 163 13.63 22.75 -8.22
CA GLU A 163 13.03 22.69 -6.88
C GLU A 163 14.03 23.17 -5.83
N CYS A 164 13.66 24.22 -5.09
CA CYS A 164 14.31 24.78 -3.91
C CYS A 164 13.23 24.85 -2.80
#